data_AF-A0A7C5VSQ4-F1
#
_entry.id   AF-A0A7C5VSQ4-F1
#
_cell.length_a   1.000
_cell.length_b   1.000
_cell.length_c   1.000
_cell.angle_alpha   90.00
_cell.angle_beta   90.00
_cell.angle_gamma   90.00
#
_symmetry.space_group_name_H-M   'P 1'
#
loop_
_entity.id
_entity.type
_entity.pdbx_description
1 polymer ?
#
loop_
_entity_poly.entity_id
_entity_poly.type
_entity_poly.pdbx_seq_one_letter_code
_entity_poly.pdbx_strand_id
1 'polypeptide(L)'
;MTRCPTCSAPCVDGATYCPFCGSKIKPEQKTEHYRCWIHRNRFAPYRCEICGKLICRDCRYEHSSRPICKVCYISVILPRKAVAIFQQNAVTRSGGDLEEALMLVGGSGKVERVATRSVDL
;
A
#
# COMPACT_ATOMS: atom_id res chain seq x y z
N MET A 1 9.42 -24.70 -16.81
CA MET A 1 9.06 -23.26 -16.79
C MET A 1 9.85 -22.53 -15.72
N THR A 2 11.10 -22.22 -16.05
CA THR A 2 11.99 -21.38 -15.25
C THR A 2 11.55 -19.91 -15.33
N ARG A 3 11.65 -19.13 -14.25
CA ARG A 3 11.45 -17.67 -14.27
C ARG A 3 12.70 -16.95 -13.79
N CYS A 4 12.93 -15.74 -14.30
CA CYS A 4 14.06 -14.92 -13.88
C CYS A 4 13.92 -14.49 -12.41
N PRO A 5 14.95 -14.64 -11.56
CA PRO A 5 14.88 -14.21 -10.16
C PRO A 5 14.82 -12.67 -9.99
N THR A 6 15.33 -11.92 -10.98
CA THR A 6 15.36 -10.46 -10.94
C THR A 6 14.03 -9.85 -11.38
N CYS A 7 13.56 -10.17 -12.59
CA CYS A 7 12.40 -9.52 -13.21
C CYS A 7 11.14 -10.40 -13.26
N SER A 8 11.21 -11.66 -12.81
CA SER A 8 10.08 -12.62 -12.82
C SER A 8 9.55 -13.02 -14.22
N ALA A 9 10.22 -12.58 -15.29
CA ALA A 9 9.83 -12.93 -16.65
C ALA A 9 10.03 -14.44 -16.92
N PRO A 10 9.15 -15.07 -17.73
CA PRO A 10 9.33 -16.46 -18.14
C PRO A 10 10.66 -16.63 -18.88
N CYS A 11 11.43 -17.64 -18.49
CA CYS A 11 12.71 -17.96 -19.10
C CYS A 11 12.65 -19.37 -19.67
N VAL A 12 13.34 -19.59 -20.79
CA VAL A 12 13.48 -20.93 -21.36
C VAL A 12 14.21 -21.84 -20.36
N ASP A 13 13.80 -23.11 -20.31
CA ASP A 13 14.46 -24.07 -19.43
C ASP A 13 15.92 -24.24 -19.88
N GLY A 14 16.86 -24.18 -18.92
CA GLY A 14 18.30 -24.12 -19.21
C GLY A 14 18.88 -22.72 -19.49
N ALA A 15 18.08 -21.64 -19.51
CA ALA A 15 18.59 -20.28 -19.73
C ALA A 15 19.65 -19.88 -18.68
N THR A 16 20.78 -19.36 -19.17
CA THR A 16 21.87 -18.76 -18.36
C THR A 16 21.66 -17.27 -18.12
N TYR A 17 20.89 -16.61 -18.99
CA TYR A 17 20.56 -15.18 -18.89
C TYR A 17 19.07 -14.98 -19.15
N CYS A 18 18.48 -13.99 -18.49
CA CYS A 18 17.10 -13.60 -18.75
C CYS A 18 17.00 -12.84 -20.07
N PRO A 19 16.14 -13.26 -21.02
CA PRO A 19 15.97 -12.55 -22.28
C PRO A 19 15.27 -11.19 -22.13
N PHE A 20 14.65 -10.92 -20.97
CA PHE A 20 13.91 -9.67 -20.71
C PHE A 20 14.71 -8.63 -19.94
N CYS A 21 15.62 -9.03 -19.05
CA CYS A 21 16.38 -8.09 -18.20
C CYS A 21 17.90 -8.30 -18.23
N GLY A 22 18.41 -9.26 -19.00
CA GLY A 22 19.84 -9.55 -19.14
C GLY A 22 20.51 -10.15 -17.90
N SER A 23 19.79 -10.32 -16.77
CA SER A 23 20.39 -10.85 -15.54
C SER A 23 20.77 -12.33 -15.69
N LYS A 24 21.94 -12.70 -15.15
CA LYS A 24 22.42 -14.09 -15.11
C LYS A 24 21.56 -14.95 -14.19
N ILE A 25 21.11 -16.10 -14.67
CA ILE A 25 20.27 -17.08 -13.97
C ILE A 25 21.17 -18.25 -13.57
N LYS A 26 21.48 -18.37 -12.27
CA LYS A 26 22.23 -19.52 -11.77
C LYS A 26 21.33 -20.76 -11.71
N PRO A 27 21.81 -21.95 -12.11
CA PRO A 27 21.01 -23.18 -12.12
C PRO A 27 20.53 -23.57 -10.71
N GLU A 28 21.36 -23.33 -9.69
CA GLU A 28 21.07 -23.58 -8.26
C GLU A 28 19.92 -22.70 -7.72
N GLN A 29 19.74 -21.51 -8.29
CA GLN A 29 18.74 -20.53 -7.84
C GLN A 29 17.32 -20.78 -8.39
N LYS A 30 17.14 -21.83 -9.21
CA LYS A 30 15.88 -22.08 -9.94
C LYS A 30 14.76 -22.62 -9.05
N THR A 31 15.03 -23.10 -7.84
CA THR A 31 14.04 -23.80 -7.00
C THR A 31 13.92 -23.27 -5.56
N GLU A 32 14.98 -22.73 -4.95
CA GLU A 32 14.94 -22.42 -3.51
C GLU A 32 14.30 -21.07 -3.15
N HIS A 33 14.24 -20.13 -4.09
CA HIS A 33 13.84 -18.74 -3.79
C HIS A 33 12.34 -18.45 -3.95
N TYR A 34 11.52 -19.40 -4.44
CA TYR A 34 10.09 -19.19 -4.68
C TYR A 34 9.21 -19.71 -3.54
N ARG A 35 9.61 -19.46 -2.29
CA ARG A 35 8.80 -19.80 -1.12
C ARG A 35 7.93 -18.63 -0.71
N CYS A 36 6.67 -18.91 -0.41
CA CYS A 36 5.77 -17.89 0.08
C CYS A 36 6.24 -17.40 1.44
N TRP A 37 6.34 -16.08 1.57
CA TRP A 37 6.72 -15.46 2.83
C TRP A 37 5.74 -15.77 3.97
N ILE A 38 4.46 -15.98 3.64
CA ILE A 38 3.39 -16.34 4.59
C ILE A 38 3.35 -17.86 4.80
N HIS A 39 3.45 -18.64 3.73
CA HIS A 39 3.44 -20.10 3.78
C HIS A 39 4.79 -20.66 3.31
N ARG A 40 5.73 -20.86 4.25
CA ARG A 40 7.14 -21.21 3.95
C ARG A 40 7.34 -22.45 3.06
N ASN A 41 6.37 -23.35 2.99
CA ASN A 41 6.42 -24.56 2.16
C ASN A 41 5.56 -24.48 0.88
N ARG A 42 4.97 -23.32 0.56
CA ARG A 42 4.19 -23.14 -0.67
C ARG A 42 4.99 -22.38 -1.72
N PHE A 43 4.85 -22.83 -2.96
CA PHE A 43 5.37 -22.14 -4.12
C PHE A 43 4.74 -20.75 -4.27
N ALA A 44 5.58 -19.74 -4.53
CA ALA A 44 5.21 -18.34 -4.58
C ALA A 44 5.58 -17.68 -5.91
N PRO A 45 4.67 -17.71 -6.89
CA PRO A 45 4.93 -17.14 -8.21
C PRO A 45 4.70 -15.63 -8.29
N TYR A 46 4.15 -14.99 -7.25
CA TYR A 46 3.83 -13.57 -7.27
C TYR A 46 4.71 -12.77 -6.32
N ARG A 47 5.01 -11.52 -6.69
CA ARG A 47 5.71 -10.55 -5.86
C ARG A 47 4.74 -9.43 -5.47
N CYS A 48 4.62 -9.13 -4.18
CA CYS A 48 3.78 -8.03 -3.71
C CYS A 48 4.34 -6.68 -4.19
N GLU A 49 3.54 -5.84 -4.84
CA GLU A 49 3.97 -4.50 -5.28
C GLU A 49 4.24 -3.52 -4.14
N ILE A 50 3.63 -3.72 -2.96
CA ILE A 50 3.82 -2.82 -1.82
C ILE A 50 5.10 -3.15 -1.03
N CYS A 51 5.35 -4.42 -0.74
CA CYS A 51 6.45 -4.84 0.14
C CYS A 51 7.52 -5.69 -0.54
N GLY A 52 7.35 -6.02 -1.82
CA GLY A 52 8.32 -6.81 -2.59
C GLY A 52 8.40 -8.28 -2.21
N LYS A 53 7.63 -8.78 -1.24
CA LYS A 53 7.71 -10.17 -0.75
C LYS A 53 7.01 -11.14 -1.71
N LEU A 54 7.54 -12.35 -1.81
CA LEU A 54 6.95 -13.42 -2.62
C LEU A 54 5.75 -14.08 -1.91
N ILE A 55 4.67 -14.31 -2.64
CA ILE A 55 3.42 -14.87 -2.13
C ILE A 55 2.85 -15.97 -3.04
N CYS A 56 2.21 -16.98 -2.42
CA CYS A 56 1.49 -18.02 -3.14
C CYS A 56 0.15 -17.50 -3.68
N ARG A 57 -0.51 -18.30 -4.51
CA ARG A 57 -1.85 -18.01 -5.08
C ARG A 57 -2.87 -17.62 -4.01
N ASP A 58 -2.89 -18.34 -2.88
CA ASP A 58 -3.87 -18.09 -1.81
C ASP A 58 -3.58 -16.84 -0.98
N CYS A 59 -2.34 -16.33 -1.03
CA CYS A 59 -1.94 -15.13 -0.32
C CYS A 59 -2.02 -13.86 -1.18
N ARG A 60 -2.30 -14.01 -2.48
CA ARG A 60 -2.44 -12.92 -3.45
C ARG A 60 -3.83 -12.32 -3.35
N TYR A 61 -3.86 -11.01 -3.13
CA TYR A 61 -5.02 -10.15 -3.39
C TYR A 61 -4.75 -9.36 -4.67
N GLU A 62 -5.75 -9.26 -5.52
CA GLU A 62 -5.68 -8.46 -6.74
C GLU A 62 -6.24 -7.07 -6.48
N HIS A 63 -5.42 -6.05 -6.70
CA HIS A 63 -5.84 -4.65 -6.58
C HIS A 63 -5.26 -3.88 -7.76
N SER A 64 -6.14 -3.29 -8.58
CA SER A 64 -5.74 -2.56 -9.78
C SER A 64 -4.82 -3.38 -10.70
N SER A 65 -5.21 -4.65 -10.94
CA SER A 65 -4.46 -5.63 -11.75
C SER A 65 -3.05 -5.96 -11.27
N ARG A 66 -2.73 -5.61 -10.02
CA ARG A 66 -1.43 -5.86 -9.39
C ARG A 66 -1.55 -6.85 -8.23
N PRO A 67 -0.58 -7.76 -8.06
CA PRO A 67 -0.55 -8.69 -6.94
C PRO A 67 -0.12 -8.00 -5.63
N ILE A 68 -0.94 -8.11 -4.59
CA ILE A 68 -0.68 -7.57 -3.25
C ILE A 68 -0.78 -8.70 -2.23
N CYS A 69 0.09 -8.73 -1.22
CA CYS A 69 -0.01 -9.73 -0.15
C CYS A 69 -1.16 -9.40 0.81
N LYS A 70 -1.76 -10.44 1.41
CA LYS A 70 -2.83 -10.29 2.42
C LYS A 70 -2.51 -9.27 3.51
N VAL A 71 -1.26 -9.25 3.99
CA VAL A 71 -0.83 -8.32 5.04
C VAL A 71 -0.93 -6.87 4.55
N CYS A 72 -0.31 -6.53 3.42
CA CYS A 72 -0.39 -5.17 2.87
C CYS A 72 -1.80 -4.79 2.43
N TYR A 73 -2.59 -5.77 1.94
CA TYR A 73 -3.99 -5.50 1.62
C TYR A 73 -4.77 -5.05 2.85
N ILE A 74 -4.62 -5.77 3.98
CA ILE A 74 -5.31 -5.44 5.23
C ILE A 74 -4.77 -4.17 5.87
N SER A 75 -3.45 -3.96 5.90
CA SER A 75 -2.86 -2.83 6.63
C SER A 75 -2.79 -1.52 5.83
N VAL A 76 -2.81 -1.58 4.50
CA VAL A 76 -2.62 -0.39 3.64
C VAL A 76 -3.85 -0.10 2.78
N ILE A 77 -4.44 -1.10 2.14
CA ILE A 77 -5.51 -0.90 1.15
C ILE A 77 -6.88 -0.83 1.80
N LEU A 78 -7.22 -1.78 2.69
CA LEU A 78 -8.53 -1.82 3.35
C LEU A 78 -8.86 -0.54 4.12
N PRO A 79 -7.95 0.07 4.91
CA PRO A 79 -8.26 1.29 5.65
C PRO A 79 -8.59 2.45 4.72
N ARG A 80 -7.87 2.58 3.59
CA ARG A 80 -8.14 3.62 2.58
C ARG A 80 -9.53 3.46 1.96
N LYS A 81 -9.93 2.21 1.66
CA LYS A 81 -11.28 1.93 1.15
C LYS A 81 -12.36 2.23 2.19
N ALA A 82 -12.13 1.84 3.45
CA ALA A 82 -13.08 2.10 4.53
C ALA A 82 -13.31 3.60 4.72
N VAL A 83 -12.23 4.41 4.80
CA VAL A 83 -12.33 5.87 4.91
C VAL A 83 -13.08 6.49 3.73
N ALA A 84 -12.81 6.05 2.50
CA ALA A 84 -13.52 6.54 1.32
C ALA A 84 -15.04 6.30 1.43
N ILE A 85 -15.46 5.13 1.91
CA ILE A 85 -16.88 4.82 2.13
C ILE A 85 -17.48 5.73 3.22
N PHE A 86 -16.79 5.93 4.34
CA PHE A 86 -17.28 6.80 5.41
C PHE A 86 -17.42 8.26 4.96
N GLN A 87 -16.47 8.77 4.16
CA GLN A 87 -16.53 10.12 3.61
C GLN A 87 -17.68 10.28 2.61
N GLN A 88 -17.90 9.29 1.73
CA GLN A 88 -19.01 9.31 0.79
C GLN A 88 -20.37 9.31 1.50
N ASN A 89 -20.51 8.52 2.56
CA ASN A 89 -21.75 8.46 3.35
C ASN A 89 -22.03 9.75 4.15
N ALA A 90 -20.99 10.51 4.50
CA ALA A 90 -21.17 11.83 5.13
C ALA A 90 -21.74 12.86 4.14
N VAL A 91 -21.27 12.85 2.88
CA VAL A 91 -21.73 13.76 1.83
C VAL A 91 -23.17 13.46 1.40
N THR A 92 -23.58 12.19 1.35
CA THR A 92 -24.97 11.84 0.98
C THR A 92 -26.00 12.17 2.07
N ARG A 93 -25.57 12.41 3.32
CA ARG A 93 -26.47 12.76 4.43
C ARG A 93 -26.72 14.26 4.59
N SER A 94 -25.97 15.11 3.89
CA SER A 94 -26.17 16.57 3.88
C SER A 94 -27.03 17.05 2.71
N GLY A 95 -27.73 16.15 2.02
CA GLY A 95 -28.64 16.47 0.91
C GLY A 95 -30.10 16.70 1.33
N GLY A 96 -30.32 17.22 2.53
CA GLY A 96 -31.65 17.60 3.04
C GLY A 96 -31.55 18.93 3.76
N ASP A 97 -31.97 19.97 3.03
CA ASP A 97 -32.34 21.33 3.45
C ASP A 97 -31.28 22.25 4.09
N LEU A 98 -31.22 23.43 3.48
CA LEU A 98 -30.31 24.54 3.69
C LEU A 98 -30.85 25.45 4.79
N GLU A 99 -30.33 25.38 6.02
CA GLU A 99 -30.30 26.54 6.92
C GLU A 99 -29.30 26.35 8.08
N GLU A 100 -28.33 27.26 8.13
CA GLU A 100 -27.67 27.82 9.32
C GLU A 100 -27.10 26.89 10.41
N ALA A 101 -25.77 26.69 10.39
CA ALA A 101 -24.96 26.58 11.61
C ALA A 101 -23.45 26.74 11.30
N LEU A 102 -23.01 27.97 11.07
CA LEU A 102 -21.60 28.33 11.18
C LEU A 102 -21.25 28.42 12.68
N MET A 103 -20.86 27.31 13.30
CA MET A 103 -20.35 27.31 14.67
C MET A 103 -18.83 27.17 14.65
N LEU A 104 -18.17 28.33 14.79
CA LEU A 104 -16.76 28.47 15.16
C LEU A 104 -16.56 27.89 16.57
N VAL A 105 -15.89 26.75 16.69
CA VAL A 105 -15.37 26.30 17.98
C VAL A 105 -14.00 26.94 18.22
N GLY A 106 -14.03 28.02 18.99
CA GLY A 106 -12.85 28.62 19.62
C GLY A 106 -12.28 27.67 20.67
N GLY A 107 -11.01 27.29 20.49
CA GLY A 107 -10.20 26.60 21.49
C GLY A 107 -9.30 27.59 22.22
N SER A 108 -9.52 27.74 23.51
CA SER A 108 -8.83 28.65 24.43
C SER A 108 -7.32 28.35 24.54
N GLY A 109 -6.50 29.12 23.83
CA GLY A 109 -5.07 29.26 24.11
C GLY A 109 -4.84 30.46 25.03
N LYS A 110 -4.39 30.24 26.27
CA LYS A 110 -3.88 31.28 27.15
C LYS A 110 -2.71 32.00 26.47
N VAL A 111 -2.82 33.32 26.29
CA VAL A 111 -1.70 34.19 25.93
C VAL A 111 -1.62 35.28 26.99
N GLU A 112 -0.61 35.22 27.86
CA GLU A 112 -0.32 36.27 28.82
C GLU A 112 0.12 37.54 28.07
N ARG A 113 -0.54 38.66 28.38
CA ARG A 113 -0.16 39.98 27.87
C ARG A 113 0.86 40.60 28.80
N VAL A 114 2.10 40.74 28.34
CA VAL A 114 3.06 41.68 28.91
C VAL A 114 2.68 43.08 28.41
N ALA A 115 2.32 43.96 29.34
CA ALA A 115 1.94 45.34 29.05
C ALA A 115 3.20 46.21 28.86
N THR A 116 3.38 46.79 27.68
CA THR A 116 4.24 47.95 27.48
C THR A 116 3.37 49.18 27.27
N ARG A 117 3.41 50.09 28.23
CA ARG A 117 2.70 51.38 28.23
C ARG A 117 3.39 52.30 27.22
N SER A 118 2.66 52.75 26.20
CA SER A 118 3.01 53.93 25.41
C SER A 118 2.41 55.15 26.10
N VAL A 119 3.27 56.11 26.43
CA VAL A 119 2.93 57.47 26.87
C VAL A 119 3.13 58.35 25.66
N ASP A 120 2.08 58.99 25.15
CA ASP A 120 2.20 60.11 24.23
C ASP A 120 1.01 61.06 24.43
N LEU A 121 1.34 62.35 24.58
CA LEU A 121 0.44 63.51 24.60
C LEU A 121 0.93 64.45 23.50
#